data_AF-A0A955PA70-F1
#
_entry.id   AF-A0A955PA70-F1
#
_cell.length_a   1.000
_cell.length_b   1.000
_cell.length_c   1.000
_cell.angle_alpha   90.00
_cell.angle_beta   90.00
_cell.angle_gamma   90.00
#
_symmetry.space_group_name_H-M   'P 1'
#
loop_
_entity.id
_entity.type
_entity.pdbx_description
1 polymer ?
#
loop_
_entity_poly.entity_id
_entity_poly.type
_entity_poly.pdbx_seq_one_letter_code
_entity_poly.pdbx_strand_id
1 'polypeptide(L)'
;MSIRILSLPFFCFLTVIQTAPPTWGVDIWEPNDSLADVQKLDIDTVHEIFTYASIDSPTDEDWFHLTHLAIADKWVTAWIEDRPGGQEGTGFDTVLEMLNGATGASIASNDDISSQIRQSGIIGAAVPMDASPTFRVRPFGADDLGPYRLYTMIHLQGGGRDRVEVEPNDTSGSSDGISSGQNMSGVISDATDVDWFEFVTPLPHEAEFAVALRNDSGGGADFVVEVLDESGNVNYLPRLNDDGETGANDFLVFSVGDVQEKTRKIRVSSRSGTGAYRLFLGELNPSNQEWFRSPSLLNLSIPDNDISGVTDIITVPDSAVVENLNVRVNIEHSDLEDLRLELTHIDSGRTVTLYNANCPGATLTVSFDEESVFGFCPLAFGGHAPPVDSFAPFLDEDIKGDWALNVIDGDGG
;
A
#
# COMPACT_ATOMS: atom_id res chain seq x y z
N MET A 1 -11.25 -2.03 -50.01
CA MET A 1 -10.24 -1.00 -50.32
C MET A 1 -10.09 -0.19 -49.04
N SER A 2 -9.25 -0.65 -48.13
CA SER A 2 -9.03 -0.03 -46.82
C SER A 2 -7.74 0.76 -46.89
N ILE A 3 -7.87 2.08 -46.72
CA ILE A 3 -6.74 2.97 -46.54
C ILE A 3 -6.55 3.14 -45.03
N ARG A 4 -5.39 2.69 -44.56
CA ARG A 4 -4.82 3.02 -43.25
C ARG A 4 -4.51 4.51 -43.22
N ILE A 5 -4.94 5.18 -42.16
CA ILE A 5 -4.24 6.33 -41.58
C ILE A 5 -4.01 5.91 -40.13
N LEU A 6 -2.76 5.64 -39.78
CA LEU A 6 -2.34 5.47 -38.40
C LEU A 6 -2.24 6.87 -37.80
N SER A 7 -3.06 7.14 -36.78
CA SER A 7 -2.74 8.08 -35.72
C SER A 7 -3.10 7.36 -34.42
N LEU A 8 -2.08 6.99 -33.65
CA LEU A 8 -2.25 6.29 -32.37
C LEU A 8 -2.84 7.28 -31.35
N PRO A 9 -3.75 6.83 -30.46
CA PRO A 9 -4.20 7.64 -29.34
C PRO A 9 -3.08 7.69 -28.28
N PHE A 10 -2.57 8.88 -27.99
CA PHE A 10 -1.56 9.11 -26.95
C PHE A 10 -2.23 9.20 -25.57
N PHE A 11 -1.66 8.51 -24.59
CA PHE A 11 -2.12 8.55 -23.19
C PHE A 11 -1.15 9.42 -22.37
N CYS A 12 -1.67 10.28 -21.48
CA CYS A 12 -0.92 11.10 -20.54
C CYS A 12 -1.58 10.99 -19.16
N PHE A 13 -0.78 10.75 -18.10
CA PHE A 13 -1.21 10.84 -16.70
C PHE A 13 -0.19 11.67 -15.92
N LEU A 14 -0.67 12.50 -14.99
CA LEU A 14 0.13 13.17 -13.97
C LEU A 14 -0.23 12.59 -12.60
N THR A 15 0.75 12.43 -11.73
CA THR A 15 0.54 11.92 -10.37
C THR A 15 1.52 12.58 -9.41
N VAL A 16 1.05 13.16 -8.29
CA VAL A 16 1.88 13.85 -7.27
C VAL A 16 1.94 13.03 -5.97
N ILE A 17 3.13 12.82 -5.40
CA ILE A 17 3.39 12.11 -4.12
C ILE A 17 3.81 13.10 -3.04
N GLN A 18 3.37 12.86 -1.81
CA GLN A 18 4.03 13.31 -0.60
C GLN A 18 4.85 12.17 0.02
N THR A 19 6.16 12.42 0.17
CA THR A 19 7.22 11.61 0.83
C THR A 19 7.61 10.27 0.18
N ALA A 20 8.91 10.12 -0.07
CA ALA A 20 9.57 8.84 -0.31
C ALA A 20 9.45 7.95 0.94
N PRO A 21 9.36 6.61 0.80
CA PRO A 21 9.54 5.73 1.95
C PRO A 21 10.91 6.03 2.57
N PRO A 22 11.02 6.19 3.90
CA PRO A 22 12.32 6.35 4.53
C PRO A 22 13.22 5.17 4.14
N THR A 23 14.49 5.51 3.88
CA THR A 23 15.51 4.51 3.59
C THR A 23 15.59 3.52 4.74
N TRP A 24 15.52 2.22 4.43
CA TRP A 24 15.78 1.15 5.38
C TRP A 24 17.01 1.43 6.25
N GLY A 25 16.89 1.29 7.57
CA GLY A 25 18.01 1.41 8.51
C GLY A 25 18.18 2.78 9.18
N VAL A 26 17.20 3.68 9.08
CA VAL A 26 17.15 4.89 9.93
C VAL A 26 15.98 4.73 10.90
N ASP A 27 16.30 4.63 12.19
CA ASP A 27 15.29 4.82 13.23
C ASP A 27 15.13 6.31 13.54
N ILE A 28 14.01 6.87 13.11
CA ILE A 28 13.67 8.28 13.34
C ILE A 28 12.79 8.49 14.57
N TRP A 29 12.39 7.41 15.25
CA TRP A 29 11.42 7.39 16.33
C TRP A 29 12.07 7.34 17.72
N GLU A 30 13.38 7.19 17.76
CA GLU A 30 14.13 7.21 19.01
C GLU A 30 14.13 8.61 19.68
N PRO A 31 13.99 8.69 21.02
CA PRO A 31 13.83 7.57 21.94
C PRO A 31 12.41 6.98 21.94
N ASN A 32 12.30 5.65 21.94
CA ASN A 32 11.03 4.91 22.12
C ASN A 32 11.17 3.57 22.86
N ASP A 33 12.31 3.34 23.52
CA ASP A 33 12.72 2.20 24.37
C ASP A 33 11.77 1.80 25.52
N SER A 34 10.74 2.60 25.81
CA SER A 34 9.89 2.38 26.97
C SER A 34 8.51 3.00 26.84
N LEU A 35 7.56 2.53 27.66
CA LEU A 35 6.24 3.15 27.78
C LEU A 35 6.30 4.64 28.17
N ALA A 36 7.39 5.10 28.82
CA ALA A 36 7.55 6.52 29.18
C ALA A 36 7.91 7.40 27.98
N ASP A 37 8.54 6.81 26.97
CA ASP A 37 9.04 7.46 25.75
C ASP A 37 8.24 7.02 24.51
N VAL A 38 7.04 6.47 24.74
CA VAL A 38 6.20 5.87 23.71
C VAL A 38 5.86 6.84 22.57
N GLN A 39 6.04 6.37 21.33
CA GLN A 39 5.76 7.14 20.14
C GLN A 39 4.29 7.06 19.78
N LYS A 40 3.70 8.16 19.33
CA LYS A 40 2.27 8.20 19.02
C LYS A 40 2.06 7.91 17.54
N LEU A 41 1.28 6.88 17.27
CA LEU A 41 0.79 6.57 15.94
C LEU A 41 -0.63 7.14 15.82
N ASP A 42 -0.81 8.14 14.97
CA ASP A 42 -2.09 8.82 14.78
C ASP A 42 -2.93 8.14 13.71
N ILE A 43 -4.08 7.58 14.10
CA ILE A 43 -5.02 6.92 13.20
C ILE A 43 -6.29 7.77 13.09
N ASP A 44 -6.17 8.97 12.50
CA ASP A 44 -7.31 9.89 12.48
C ASP A 44 -8.35 9.53 11.39
N THR A 45 -7.94 8.92 10.27
CA THR A 45 -8.87 8.46 9.20
C THR A 45 -8.38 7.32 8.30
N VAL A 46 -7.11 6.94 8.41
CA VAL A 46 -6.51 5.91 7.56
C VAL A 46 -6.78 4.55 8.22
N HIS A 47 -7.29 3.59 7.46
CA HIS A 47 -7.57 2.25 8.00
C HIS A 47 -6.28 1.49 8.33
N GLU A 48 -5.11 2.09 8.03
CA GLU A 48 -3.82 1.42 7.96
C GLU A 48 -2.68 2.42 8.20
N ILE A 49 -1.63 2.03 8.93
CA ILE A 49 -0.40 2.81 9.13
C ILE A 49 0.78 1.88 9.08
N PHE A 50 1.84 2.28 8.39
CA PHE A 50 3.15 1.67 8.49
C PHE A 50 4.16 2.67 9.08
N THR A 51 5.07 2.16 9.89
CA THR A 51 6.20 2.92 10.40
C THR A 51 7.49 2.13 10.24
N TYR A 52 8.60 2.84 10.03
CA TYR A 52 9.94 2.26 9.94
C TYR A 52 10.68 2.53 11.25
N ALA A 53 11.30 1.49 11.79
CA ALA A 53 12.09 1.55 13.01
C ALA A 53 13.20 0.49 12.97
N SER A 54 14.03 0.40 13.99
CA SER A 54 15.15 -0.54 14.07
C SER A 54 15.38 -1.01 15.49
N ILE A 55 15.56 -2.32 15.66
CA ILE A 55 16.08 -2.87 16.91
C ILE A 55 17.62 -2.85 16.82
N ASP A 56 18.25 -1.87 17.46
CA ASP A 56 19.68 -1.60 17.38
C ASP A 56 20.48 -2.27 18.51
N SER A 57 19.81 -2.79 19.55
CA SER A 57 20.47 -3.52 20.64
C SER A 57 19.61 -4.65 21.24
N PRO A 58 20.20 -5.62 21.96
CA PRO A 58 19.44 -6.71 22.60
C PRO A 58 18.44 -6.25 23.68
N THR A 59 18.50 -4.98 24.07
CA THR A 59 17.64 -4.36 25.08
C THR A 59 16.78 -3.25 24.52
N ASP A 60 16.88 -3.01 23.21
CA ASP A 60 16.08 -2.04 22.49
C ASP A 60 14.64 -2.60 22.36
N GLU A 61 13.67 -1.79 22.76
CA GLU A 61 12.25 -2.11 22.65
C GLU A 61 11.52 -0.91 22.07
N ASP A 62 10.88 -1.06 20.92
CA ASP A 62 10.09 0.04 20.36
C ASP A 62 8.65 0.04 20.88
N TRP A 63 8.23 1.15 21.47
CA TRP A 63 6.87 1.34 21.96
C TRP A 63 6.09 2.34 21.08
N PHE A 64 4.94 1.89 20.55
CA PHE A 64 4.02 2.71 19.74
C PHE A 64 2.61 2.76 20.33
N HIS A 65 2.12 3.94 20.68
CA HIS A 65 0.79 4.20 21.20
C HIS A 65 -0.17 4.59 20.09
N LEU A 66 -1.23 3.81 19.88
CA LEU A 66 -2.27 4.14 18.92
C LEU A 66 -3.18 5.24 19.49
N THR A 67 -3.25 6.37 18.78
CA THR A 67 -4.06 7.54 19.16
C THR A 67 -5.26 7.75 18.23
N HIS A 68 -6.19 8.61 18.65
CA HIS A 68 -7.42 8.98 17.93
C HIS A 68 -8.36 7.82 17.53
N LEU A 69 -8.35 6.73 18.29
CA LEU A 69 -9.32 5.64 18.19
C LEU A 69 -10.68 6.04 18.80
N ALA A 70 -11.40 6.98 18.17
CA ALA A 70 -12.64 7.56 18.69
C ALA A 70 -13.89 6.66 18.58
N ILE A 71 -13.74 5.40 18.15
CA ILE A 71 -14.87 4.49 17.88
C ILE A 71 -14.73 3.22 18.70
N ALA A 72 -15.83 2.86 19.33
CA ALA A 72 -16.07 1.62 20.04
C ALA A 72 -15.98 0.38 19.10
N ASP A 73 -15.59 -0.78 19.64
CA ASP A 73 -15.53 -2.07 18.93
C ASP A 73 -14.63 -2.06 17.68
N LYS A 74 -13.34 -2.34 17.85
CA LYS A 74 -12.36 -2.42 16.75
C LYS A 74 -11.57 -3.71 16.84
N TRP A 75 -11.17 -4.26 15.70
CA TRP A 75 -10.09 -5.23 15.63
C TRP A 75 -8.85 -4.60 15.05
N VAL A 76 -7.71 -5.05 15.52
CA VAL A 76 -6.43 -4.63 15.03
C VAL A 76 -5.71 -5.84 14.46
N THR A 77 -5.22 -5.68 13.24
CA THR A 77 -4.21 -6.56 12.66
C THR A 77 -2.92 -5.76 12.60
N ALA A 78 -1.79 -6.35 12.96
CA ALA A 78 -0.49 -5.72 12.85
C ALA A 78 0.57 -6.77 12.60
N TRP A 79 1.61 -6.44 11.84
CA TRP A 79 2.73 -7.37 11.63
C TRP A 79 4.01 -6.61 11.29
N ILE A 80 5.12 -7.33 11.39
CA ILE A 80 6.45 -6.82 11.15
C ILE A 80 6.96 -7.35 9.81
N GLU A 81 7.42 -6.45 8.95
CA GLU A 81 8.23 -6.80 7.79
C GLU A 81 9.69 -6.43 8.07
N ASP A 82 10.54 -7.44 8.20
CA ASP A 82 11.94 -7.32 8.59
C ASP A 82 12.90 -7.13 7.38
N ARG A 83 12.43 -7.35 6.13
CA ARG A 83 13.19 -7.06 4.89
C ARG A 83 12.30 -6.86 3.65
N PRO A 84 12.66 -5.92 2.75
CA PRO A 84 12.04 -5.85 1.43
C PRO A 84 12.56 -7.05 0.62
N GLY A 85 11.66 -7.96 0.21
CA GLY A 85 12.08 -9.09 -0.62
C GLY A 85 12.25 -10.44 0.10
N GLY A 86 11.81 -10.54 1.35
CA GLY A 86 11.65 -11.76 2.18
C GLY A 86 12.02 -13.10 1.52
N GLN A 87 13.20 -13.61 1.87
CA GLN A 87 13.52 -15.03 1.74
C GLN A 87 13.05 -15.73 3.02
N GLU A 88 12.26 -16.80 2.88
CA GLU A 88 11.77 -17.63 3.99
C GLU A 88 12.91 -18.03 4.94
N GLY A 89 12.69 -17.90 6.25
CA GLY A 89 13.59 -18.40 7.29
C GLY A 89 14.94 -17.69 7.48
N THR A 90 15.19 -16.53 6.85
CA THR A 90 16.42 -15.74 7.07
C THR A 90 16.11 -14.27 7.33
N GLY A 91 15.97 -13.91 8.60
CA GLY A 91 15.42 -12.61 9.01
C GLY A 91 15.65 -12.29 10.48
N PHE A 92 15.27 -11.07 10.90
CA PHE A 92 15.30 -10.62 12.29
C PHE A 92 14.10 -11.22 13.03
N ASP A 93 14.37 -11.96 14.09
CA ASP A 93 13.35 -12.62 14.90
C ASP A 93 12.85 -11.64 15.98
N THR A 94 11.61 -11.21 15.86
CA THR A 94 11.03 -10.19 16.74
C THR A 94 9.90 -10.78 17.58
N VAL A 95 9.44 -10.03 18.57
CA VAL A 95 8.14 -10.29 19.21
C VAL A 95 7.31 -9.02 19.09
N LEU A 96 6.12 -9.15 18.50
CA LEU A 96 5.09 -8.11 18.47
C LEU A 96 4.07 -8.37 19.56
N GLU A 97 3.89 -7.39 20.45
CA GLU A 97 2.89 -7.43 21.50
C GLU A 97 1.94 -6.24 21.39
N MET A 98 0.65 -6.51 21.54
CA MET A 98 -0.39 -5.51 21.72
C MET A 98 -0.79 -5.48 23.18
N LEU A 99 -0.70 -4.32 23.80
CA LEU A 99 -0.99 -4.10 25.21
C LEU A 99 -2.13 -3.10 25.40
N ASN A 100 -2.85 -3.25 26.50
CA ASN A 100 -3.77 -2.23 26.97
C ASN A 100 -2.95 -1.05 27.50
N GLY A 101 -3.02 0.11 26.84
CA GLY A 101 -2.22 1.28 27.16
C GLY A 101 -2.48 1.89 28.54
N ALA A 102 -3.62 1.59 29.18
CA ALA A 102 -3.90 2.06 30.54
C ALA A 102 -3.31 1.15 31.63
N THR A 103 -3.19 -0.15 31.38
CA THR A 103 -2.81 -1.15 32.39
C THR A 103 -1.48 -1.85 32.11
N GLY A 104 -0.97 -1.78 30.88
CA GLY A 104 0.17 -2.57 30.40
C GLY A 104 -0.13 -4.06 30.27
N ALA A 105 -1.39 -4.49 30.39
CA ALA A 105 -1.76 -5.89 30.24
C ALA A 105 -1.68 -6.32 28.77
N SER A 106 -1.06 -7.47 28.49
CA SER A 106 -1.03 -8.06 27.15
C SER A 106 -2.45 -8.41 26.68
N ILE A 107 -2.81 -7.92 25.49
CA ILE A 107 -4.06 -8.22 24.77
C ILE A 107 -3.80 -9.36 23.79
N ALA A 108 -2.71 -9.25 23.03
CA ALA A 108 -2.24 -10.25 22.08
C ALA A 108 -0.72 -10.16 21.99
N SER A 109 -0.08 -11.28 21.65
CA SER A 109 1.35 -11.34 21.41
C SER A 109 1.64 -12.42 20.39
N ASN A 110 2.58 -12.17 19.50
CA ASN A 110 3.08 -13.17 18.60
C ASN A 110 4.55 -12.91 18.29
N ASP A 111 5.37 -13.94 18.26
CA ASP A 111 6.77 -13.90 17.83
C ASP A 111 6.91 -14.31 16.36
N ASP A 112 6.20 -15.36 15.95
CA ASP A 112 6.25 -15.88 14.58
C ASP A 112 4.86 -15.96 13.95
N ILE A 113 4.70 -15.48 12.72
CA ILE A 113 3.47 -15.70 11.93
C ILE A 113 3.36 -17.18 11.58
N SER A 114 4.49 -17.90 11.40
CA SER A 114 4.49 -19.36 11.26
C SER A 114 5.85 -20.00 11.62
N SER A 115 5.86 -21.33 11.75
CA SER A 115 7.09 -22.11 12.01
C SER A 115 8.21 -21.96 10.97
N GLN A 116 7.90 -21.40 9.78
CA GLN A 116 8.85 -21.17 8.69
C GLN A 116 9.17 -19.69 8.50
N ILE A 117 8.39 -18.79 9.11
CA ILE A 117 8.46 -17.34 8.89
C ILE A 117 8.52 -16.62 10.23
N ARG A 118 9.72 -16.11 10.54
CA ARG A 118 10.10 -15.46 11.81
C ARG A 118 9.58 -14.03 12.00
N GLN A 119 8.61 -13.63 11.19
CA GLN A 119 8.02 -12.30 11.28
C GLN A 119 6.93 -12.34 12.33
N SER A 120 6.85 -11.36 13.22
CA SER A 120 5.77 -11.31 14.21
C SER A 120 4.50 -10.69 13.64
N GLY A 121 3.33 -11.23 14.01
CA GLY A 121 2.04 -10.70 13.56
C GLY A 121 0.85 -11.01 14.47
N ILE A 122 0.01 -10.01 14.71
CA ILE A 122 -1.24 -10.08 15.46
C ILE A 122 -2.40 -9.94 14.47
N ILE A 123 -3.33 -10.88 14.44
CA ILE A 123 -4.46 -10.87 13.49
C ILE A 123 -5.78 -10.73 14.26
N GLY A 124 -6.54 -9.66 13.98
CA GLY A 124 -7.92 -9.52 14.42
C GLY A 124 -8.13 -9.39 15.94
N ALA A 125 -7.13 -8.88 16.67
CA ALA A 125 -7.20 -8.70 18.12
C ALA A 125 -8.24 -7.64 18.49
N ALA A 126 -9.18 -8.00 19.38
CA ALA A 126 -10.21 -7.07 19.84
C ALA A 126 -9.63 -6.02 20.77
N VAL A 127 -9.94 -4.76 20.49
CA VAL A 127 -9.54 -3.62 21.32
C VAL A 127 -10.69 -3.25 22.25
N PRO A 128 -10.53 -3.38 23.57
CA PRO A 128 -11.55 -2.94 24.52
C PRO A 128 -11.80 -1.42 24.42
N MET A 129 -13.06 -1.01 24.61
CA MET A 129 -13.51 0.39 24.60
C MET A 129 -12.93 1.18 25.78
N ASP A 130 -11.69 1.68 25.65
CA ASP A 130 -10.97 2.60 26.56
C ASP A 130 -9.45 2.35 26.55
N ALA A 131 -8.98 1.30 25.88
CA ALA A 131 -7.67 0.75 26.13
C ALA A 131 -6.48 1.55 25.56
N SER A 132 -6.70 2.47 24.60
CA SER A 132 -5.64 3.12 23.81
C SER A 132 -4.46 2.17 23.54
N PRO A 133 -4.66 1.15 22.68
CA PRO A 133 -3.72 0.05 22.51
C PRO A 133 -2.31 0.55 22.20
N THR A 134 -1.35 -0.11 22.83
CA THR A 134 0.07 0.17 22.66
C THR A 134 0.74 -1.06 22.08
N PHE A 135 1.46 -0.90 20.99
CA PHE A 135 2.34 -1.93 20.47
C PHE A 135 3.69 -1.85 21.14
N ARG A 136 4.27 -3.02 21.37
CA ARG A 136 5.67 -3.19 21.73
C ARG A 136 6.30 -4.15 20.72
N VAL A 137 7.40 -3.72 20.12
CA VAL A 137 8.30 -4.56 19.33
C VAL A 137 9.56 -4.77 20.15
N ARG A 138 10.05 -6.00 20.21
CA ARG A 138 11.31 -6.32 20.91
C ARG A 138 12.01 -7.47 20.20
N PRO A 139 13.34 -7.62 20.36
CA PRO A 139 14.02 -8.79 19.83
C PRO A 139 13.50 -10.07 20.49
N PHE A 140 13.41 -11.16 19.73
CA PHE A 140 13.18 -12.50 20.27
C PHE A 140 14.44 -13.00 20.99
N GLY A 141 15.61 -12.82 20.36
CA GLY A 141 16.92 -13.16 20.90
C GLY A 141 17.95 -12.03 20.74
N ALA A 142 19.10 -12.17 21.44
CA ALA A 142 20.10 -11.12 21.49
C ALA A 142 20.82 -10.82 20.16
N ASP A 143 20.68 -11.70 19.16
CA ASP A 143 21.31 -11.55 17.85
C ASP A 143 20.32 -11.02 16.79
N ASP A 144 19.06 -10.77 17.17
CA ASP A 144 17.96 -10.40 16.27
C ASP A 144 17.80 -8.88 16.18
N LEU A 145 18.83 -8.22 15.62
CA LEU A 145 18.96 -6.76 15.60
C LEU A 145 18.94 -6.21 14.17
N GLY A 146 18.01 -5.32 13.86
CA GLY A 146 18.02 -4.57 12.60
C GLY A 146 16.70 -3.86 12.29
N PRO A 147 16.63 -3.24 11.10
CA PRO A 147 15.48 -2.44 10.71
C PRO A 147 14.26 -3.30 10.39
N TYR A 148 13.09 -2.75 10.65
CA TYR A 148 11.82 -3.36 10.31
C TYR A 148 10.78 -2.30 9.93
N ARG A 149 9.67 -2.77 9.34
CA ARG A 149 8.43 -2.02 9.17
C ARG A 149 7.36 -2.63 10.04
N LEU A 150 6.73 -1.83 10.88
CA LEU A 150 5.51 -2.23 11.57
C LEU A 150 4.32 -1.75 10.74
N TYR A 151 3.53 -2.68 10.24
CA TYR A 151 2.24 -2.41 9.64
C TYR A 151 1.14 -2.60 10.67
N THR A 152 0.14 -1.73 10.63
CA THR A 152 -1.03 -1.78 11.51
C THR A 152 -2.26 -1.49 10.68
N MET A 153 -3.30 -2.29 10.83
CA MET A 153 -4.60 -2.15 10.19
C MET A 153 -5.68 -2.15 11.27
N ILE A 154 -6.63 -1.25 11.14
CA ILE A 154 -7.76 -1.13 12.05
C ILE A 154 -9.05 -1.45 11.32
N HIS A 155 -9.68 -2.52 11.79
CA HIS A 155 -10.96 -2.99 11.32
C HIS A 155 -12.03 -2.46 12.27
N LEU A 156 -13.01 -1.73 11.73
CA LEU A 156 -14.15 -1.27 12.52
C LEU A 156 -15.15 -2.42 12.66
N GLN A 157 -15.59 -2.74 13.89
CA GLN A 157 -16.67 -3.69 14.13
C GLN A 157 -17.99 -2.91 14.22
N GLY A 158 -18.95 -3.26 13.36
CA GLY A 158 -20.28 -2.63 13.34
C GLY A 158 -20.35 -1.39 12.44
N GLY A 159 -21.23 -1.46 11.43
CA GLY A 159 -21.55 -0.34 10.53
C GLY A 159 -22.06 -0.81 9.18
N GLY A 160 -22.35 0.11 8.26
CA GLY A 160 -22.77 -0.21 6.87
C GLY A 160 -21.67 -0.84 5.99
N ARG A 161 -20.50 -1.15 6.56
CA ARG A 161 -19.34 -1.79 5.91
C ARG A 161 -19.16 -3.26 6.29
N ASP A 162 -19.89 -3.75 7.29
CA ASP A 162 -19.97 -5.18 7.59
C ASP A 162 -20.96 -5.81 6.61
N ARG A 163 -20.43 -6.63 5.71
CA ARG A 163 -21.24 -7.43 4.79
C ARG A 163 -21.33 -8.86 5.31
N VAL A 164 -22.38 -9.54 4.88
CA VAL A 164 -22.55 -10.98 5.08
C VAL A 164 -22.45 -11.58 3.69
N GLU A 165 -21.75 -12.71 3.57
CA GLU A 165 -21.69 -13.48 2.34
C GLU A 165 -23.10 -13.81 1.83
N VAL A 166 -23.22 -14.03 0.52
CA VAL A 166 -24.48 -14.35 -0.14
C VAL A 166 -24.33 -15.65 -0.92
N GLU A 167 -24.94 -16.68 -0.38
CA GLU A 167 -24.96 -17.99 -1.00
C GLU A 167 -25.96 -18.08 -2.17
N PRO A 168 -25.66 -18.85 -3.24
CA PRO A 168 -24.45 -19.66 -3.42
C PRO A 168 -23.26 -18.85 -3.95
N ASN A 169 -22.10 -18.95 -3.30
CA ASN A 169 -20.83 -18.38 -3.76
C ASN A 169 -19.73 -19.44 -3.97
N ASP A 170 -20.09 -20.74 -4.02
CA ASP A 170 -19.23 -21.94 -4.17
C ASP A 170 -18.25 -21.96 -5.37
N THR A 171 -18.37 -20.99 -6.29
CA THR A 171 -17.58 -20.95 -7.54
C THR A 171 -17.07 -19.55 -7.86
N SER A 172 -15.97 -19.47 -8.60
CA SER A 172 -15.40 -18.20 -9.05
C SER A 172 -16.33 -17.36 -9.94
N GLY A 173 -17.35 -17.97 -10.56
CA GLY A 173 -18.37 -17.27 -11.36
C GLY A 173 -19.53 -16.70 -10.55
N SER A 174 -19.63 -17.06 -9.27
CA SER A 174 -20.68 -16.65 -8.33
C SER A 174 -20.11 -15.90 -7.13
N SER A 175 -18.94 -15.27 -7.29
CA SER A 175 -18.23 -14.63 -6.17
C SER A 175 -18.98 -13.44 -5.61
N ASP A 176 -18.85 -13.25 -4.29
CA ASP A 176 -19.33 -12.05 -3.60
C ASP A 176 -18.36 -10.89 -3.76
N GLY A 177 -18.90 -9.71 -4.09
CA GLY A 177 -18.09 -8.49 -4.18
C GLY A 177 -17.66 -7.97 -2.81
N ILE A 178 -16.34 -7.80 -2.62
CA ILE A 178 -15.72 -7.14 -1.47
C ILE A 178 -14.88 -5.95 -1.95
N SER A 179 -14.74 -4.92 -1.13
CA SER A 179 -13.91 -3.74 -1.41
C SER A 179 -12.93 -3.50 -0.28
N SER A 180 -11.83 -2.79 -0.57
CA SER A 180 -10.86 -2.40 0.45
C SER A 180 -11.54 -1.66 1.61
N GLY A 181 -11.16 -2.00 2.84
CA GLY A 181 -11.74 -1.49 4.08
C GLY A 181 -13.15 -2.01 4.40
N GLN A 182 -13.64 -3.05 3.69
CA GLN A 182 -14.86 -3.78 4.06
C GLN A 182 -14.52 -5.06 4.83
N ASN A 183 -15.45 -5.42 5.72
CA ASN A 183 -15.43 -6.70 6.40
C ASN A 183 -16.50 -7.60 5.77
N MET A 184 -16.21 -8.89 5.65
CA MET A 184 -17.18 -9.90 5.22
C MET A 184 -17.29 -10.96 6.30
N SER A 185 -18.51 -11.17 6.80
CA SER A 185 -18.81 -12.30 7.68
C SER A 185 -19.24 -13.49 6.83
N GLY A 186 -18.65 -14.64 7.09
CA GLY A 186 -18.95 -15.86 6.35
C GLY A 186 -18.95 -17.12 7.20
N VAL A 187 -19.41 -18.24 6.62
CA VAL A 187 -19.57 -19.54 7.27
C VAL A 187 -19.29 -20.65 6.27
N ILE A 188 -18.17 -21.35 6.47
CA ILE A 188 -18.00 -22.68 5.85
C ILE A 188 -18.93 -23.63 6.59
N SER A 189 -20.04 -23.97 5.95
CA SER A 189 -21.17 -24.72 6.52
C SER A 189 -20.97 -26.23 6.48
N ASP A 190 -20.25 -26.74 5.48
CA ASP A 190 -19.83 -28.14 5.36
C ASP A 190 -18.46 -28.31 4.68
N ALA A 191 -18.01 -29.55 4.49
CA ALA A 191 -16.68 -29.84 3.94
C ALA A 191 -16.56 -29.62 2.42
N THR A 192 -17.66 -29.33 1.73
CA THR A 192 -17.71 -29.03 0.29
C THR A 192 -17.94 -27.56 0.00
N ASP A 193 -18.35 -26.81 1.02
CA ASP A 193 -18.55 -25.37 1.00
C ASP A 193 -17.20 -24.64 0.78
N VAL A 194 -17.21 -23.73 -0.20
CA VAL A 194 -16.05 -22.93 -0.60
C VAL A 194 -16.51 -21.53 -0.96
N ASP A 195 -16.23 -20.55 -0.12
CA ASP A 195 -16.62 -19.18 -0.40
C ASP A 195 -15.67 -18.48 -1.37
N TRP A 196 -16.24 -17.92 -2.44
CA TRP A 196 -15.49 -17.07 -3.37
C TRP A 196 -15.87 -15.60 -3.22
N PHE A 197 -14.86 -14.74 -3.13
CA PHE A 197 -15.00 -13.29 -3.16
C PHE A 197 -14.25 -12.68 -4.34
N GLU A 198 -14.67 -11.49 -4.75
CA GLU A 198 -14.01 -10.70 -5.79
C GLU A 198 -13.83 -9.24 -5.41
N PHE A 199 -12.71 -8.66 -5.82
CA PHE A 199 -12.46 -7.23 -5.71
C PHE A 199 -11.70 -6.75 -6.94
N VAL A 200 -11.77 -5.45 -7.21
CA VAL A 200 -11.07 -4.82 -8.33
C VAL A 200 -9.88 -4.06 -7.76
N THR A 201 -8.69 -4.33 -8.30
CA THR A 201 -7.49 -3.55 -7.97
C THR A 201 -7.52 -2.25 -8.77
N PRO A 202 -7.34 -1.07 -8.15
CA PRO A 202 -7.47 0.22 -8.82
C PRO A 202 -6.35 0.47 -9.87
N LEU A 203 -6.66 1.28 -10.89
CA LEU A 203 -5.73 1.76 -11.95
C LEU A 203 -4.99 3.05 -11.56
N PRO A 204 -3.78 3.24 -12.11
CA PRO A 204 -2.63 2.35 -12.00
C PRO A 204 -1.92 2.64 -10.67
N HIS A 205 -1.92 1.67 -9.75
CA HIS A 205 -1.25 1.82 -8.46
C HIS A 205 -0.40 0.58 -8.19
N GLU A 206 0.88 0.78 -7.91
CA GLU A 206 1.67 -0.23 -7.22
C GLU A 206 1.16 -0.26 -5.78
N ALA A 207 0.24 -1.19 -5.52
CA ALA A 207 -0.44 -1.33 -4.25
C ALA A 207 -0.10 -2.68 -3.63
N GLU A 208 0.21 -2.69 -2.35
CA GLU A 208 0.17 -3.91 -1.57
C GLU A 208 -1.26 -4.08 -1.04
N PHE A 209 -1.67 -5.31 -0.79
CA PHE A 209 -2.98 -5.61 -0.24
C PHE A 209 -2.80 -6.69 0.82
N ALA A 210 -3.59 -6.57 1.88
CA ALA A 210 -3.70 -7.54 2.93
C ALA A 210 -5.05 -8.21 2.87
N VAL A 211 -5.03 -9.53 2.94
CA VAL A 211 -6.21 -10.32 3.28
C VAL A 211 -5.98 -10.91 4.65
N ALA A 212 -6.88 -10.63 5.59
CA ALA A 212 -6.87 -11.28 6.89
C ALA A 212 -8.16 -12.08 7.06
N LEU A 213 -8.07 -13.25 7.66
CA LEU A 213 -9.21 -14.04 8.09
C LEU A 213 -9.08 -14.32 9.57
N ARG A 214 -10.15 -13.99 10.28
CA ARG A 214 -10.34 -14.36 11.68
C ARG A 214 -11.28 -15.55 11.79
N ASN A 215 -10.86 -16.54 12.55
CA ASN A 215 -11.63 -17.71 12.87
C ASN A 215 -12.56 -17.44 14.06
N ASP A 216 -13.86 -17.28 13.77
CA ASP A 216 -14.90 -17.07 14.78
C ASP A 216 -15.58 -18.40 15.20
N SER A 217 -15.06 -19.55 14.74
CA SER A 217 -15.56 -20.88 15.11
C SER A 217 -15.13 -21.33 16.51
N GLY A 218 -14.20 -20.60 17.15
CA GLY A 218 -13.59 -21.01 18.42
C GLY A 218 -12.62 -22.20 18.28
N GLY A 219 -11.96 -22.33 17.12
CA GLY A 219 -11.05 -23.44 16.79
C GLY A 219 -11.75 -24.69 16.24
N GLY A 220 -13.00 -24.57 15.80
CA GLY A 220 -13.78 -25.64 15.17
C GLY A 220 -13.50 -25.85 13.68
N ALA A 221 -12.80 -24.91 13.03
CA ALA A 221 -12.40 -24.96 11.63
C ALA A 221 -10.92 -24.62 11.47
N ASP A 222 -10.30 -25.17 10.43
CA ASP A 222 -8.95 -24.90 9.96
C ASP A 222 -9.04 -24.24 8.58
N PHE A 223 -9.27 -22.92 8.57
CA PHE A 223 -9.53 -22.17 7.35
C PHE A 223 -8.27 -22.01 6.50
N VAL A 224 -8.47 -21.90 5.18
CA VAL A 224 -7.43 -21.59 4.21
C VAL A 224 -7.92 -20.44 3.34
N VAL A 225 -7.09 -19.41 3.21
CA VAL A 225 -7.33 -18.27 2.35
C VAL A 225 -6.33 -18.25 1.20
N GLU A 226 -6.84 -18.04 -0.01
CA GLU A 226 -6.02 -17.91 -1.22
C GLU A 226 -6.45 -16.69 -2.02
N VAL A 227 -5.47 -15.99 -2.61
CA VAL A 227 -5.73 -14.94 -3.59
C VAL A 227 -5.31 -15.42 -4.97
N LEU A 228 -6.20 -15.23 -5.95
CA LEU A 228 -6.04 -15.72 -7.32
C LEU A 228 -6.16 -14.56 -8.31
N ASP A 229 -5.44 -14.67 -9.43
CA ASP A 229 -5.62 -13.79 -10.59
C ASP A 229 -6.96 -14.05 -11.33
N GLU A 230 -7.27 -13.23 -12.34
CA GLU A 230 -8.49 -13.38 -13.15
C GLU A 230 -8.62 -14.74 -13.84
N SER A 231 -7.50 -15.43 -14.05
CA SER A 231 -7.44 -16.75 -14.69
C SER A 231 -7.51 -17.90 -13.68
N GLY A 232 -7.60 -17.61 -12.38
CA GLY A 232 -7.65 -18.60 -11.31
C GLY A 232 -6.28 -19.18 -10.94
N ASN A 233 -5.18 -18.50 -11.27
CA ASN A 233 -3.84 -18.91 -10.84
C ASN A 233 -3.48 -18.27 -9.50
N VAL A 234 -2.85 -19.09 -8.64
CA VAL A 234 -2.28 -18.68 -7.34
C VAL A 234 -0.85 -18.12 -7.49
N ASN A 235 -0.24 -18.26 -8.68
CA ASN A 235 1.22 -18.25 -8.89
C ASN A 235 1.97 -16.90 -8.82
N TYR A 236 1.31 -15.79 -8.45
CA TYR A 236 1.98 -14.49 -8.34
C TYR A 236 2.27 -14.02 -6.91
N LEU A 237 1.90 -14.78 -5.88
CA LEU A 237 1.98 -14.30 -4.50
C LEU A 237 2.66 -15.32 -3.58
N PRO A 238 3.98 -15.30 -3.37
CA PRO A 238 4.49 -15.38 -2.01
C PRO A 238 4.18 -13.98 -1.39
N ARG A 239 3.58 -13.85 -0.22
CA ARG A 239 4.12 -14.26 1.08
C ARG A 239 2.98 -14.33 2.10
N LEU A 240 2.96 -15.44 2.85
CA LEU A 240 2.09 -15.74 3.99
C LEU A 240 0.75 -16.40 3.63
N ASN A 241 0.79 -17.73 3.49
CA ASN A 241 -0.32 -18.62 3.78
C ASN A 241 0.30 -19.67 4.69
N ASP A 242 0.24 -19.49 6.00
CA ASP A 242 0.06 -20.65 6.88
C ASP A 242 -0.19 -20.26 8.34
N ASP A 243 -1.11 -21.05 8.90
CA ASP A 243 -1.36 -21.40 10.29
C ASP A 243 -0.67 -20.57 11.38
N GLY A 244 -1.20 -19.39 11.68
CA GLY A 244 -0.96 -18.78 12.99
C GLY A 244 -1.32 -19.81 14.09
N GLU A 245 -0.31 -20.44 14.70
CA GLU A 245 -0.48 -21.34 15.84
C GLU A 245 -0.89 -20.52 17.05
N THR A 246 -2.17 -20.18 17.10
CA THR A 246 -3.12 -20.36 18.20
C THR A 246 -4.43 -19.67 17.78
N GLY A 247 -5.21 -20.33 16.91
CA GLY A 247 -6.55 -19.85 16.56
C GLY A 247 -7.05 -20.16 15.15
N ALA A 248 -6.20 -20.68 14.24
CA ALA A 248 -6.55 -20.92 12.83
C ALA A 248 -7.06 -19.66 12.09
N ASN A 249 -6.51 -18.50 12.48
CA ASN A 249 -6.60 -17.28 11.69
C ASN A 249 -5.61 -17.37 10.52
N ASP A 250 -5.90 -16.66 9.43
CA ASP A 250 -5.06 -16.65 8.23
C ASP A 250 -4.75 -15.20 7.82
N PHE A 251 -3.58 -14.96 7.24
CA PHE A 251 -3.16 -13.63 6.80
C PHE A 251 -2.19 -13.72 5.63
N LEU A 252 -2.50 -12.96 4.58
CA LEU A 252 -1.77 -12.91 3.34
C LEU A 252 -1.51 -11.47 2.93
N VAL A 253 -0.26 -11.17 2.56
CA VAL A 253 0.12 -9.91 1.92
C VAL A 253 0.53 -10.17 0.49
N PHE A 254 0.05 -9.32 -0.41
CA PHE A 254 0.37 -9.46 -1.82
C PHE A 254 0.50 -8.11 -2.53
N SER A 255 1.45 -8.03 -3.45
CA SER A 255 1.63 -6.85 -4.30
C SER A 255 0.88 -7.03 -5.62
N VAL A 256 0.15 -5.99 -5.99
CA VAL A 256 -0.34 -5.77 -7.33
C VAL A 256 0.67 -4.79 -7.93
N GLY A 257 1.62 -5.29 -8.74
CA GLY A 257 2.59 -4.42 -9.43
C GLY A 257 1.90 -3.38 -10.34
N ASP A 258 2.66 -2.69 -11.20
CA ASP A 258 2.16 -1.68 -12.18
C ASP A 258 1.20 -2.26 -13.25
N VAL A 259 0.11 -2.89 -12.83
CA VAL A 259 -0.81 -3.62 -13.70
C VAL A 259 -2.11 -2.84 -13.81
N GLN A 260 -2.71 -2.94 -14.99
CA GLN A 260 -4.04 -2.39 -15.23
C GLN A 260 -5.08 -2.89 -14.22
N GLU A 261 -6.22 -2.18 -14.14
CA GLU A 261 -7.40 -2.60 -13.37
C GLU A 261 -7.66 -4.05 -13.70
N LYS A 262 -7.58 -4.88 -12.67
CA LYS A 262 -7.82 -6.29 -12.81
C LYS A 262 -8.67 -6.75 -11.66
N THR A 263 -9.57 -7.65 -11.97
CA THR A 263 -10.32 -8.38 -10.95
C THR A 263 -9.35 -9.35 -10.27
N ARG A 264 -9.47 -9.47 -8.96
CA ARG A 264 -8.81 -10.50 -8.16
C ARG A 264 -9.89 -11.30 -7.45
N LYS A 265 -9.56 -12.56 -7.17
CA LYS A 265 -10.45 -13.48 -6.47
C LYS A 265 -9.82 -13.85 -5.14
N ILE A 266 -10.63 -13.96 -4.11
CA ILE A 266 -10.26 -14.57 -2.83
C ILE A 266 -11.06 -15.86 -2.73
N ARG A 267 -10.41 -16.95 -2.35
CA ARG A 267 -11.05 -18.22 -2.04
C ARG A 267 -10.84 -18.53 -0.57
N VAL A 268 -11.94 -18.75 0.15
CA VAL A 268 -11.92 -19.25 1.52
C VAL A 268 -12.42 -20.69 1.51
N SER A 269 -11.69 -21.58 2.17
CA SER A 269 -12.07 -22.97 2.34
C SER A 269 -11.63 -23.48 3.71
N SER A 270 -11.91 -24.74 4.03
CA SER A 270 -11.47 -25.36 5.28
C SER A 270 -10.74 -26.67 5.02
N ARG A 271 -9.51 -26.82 5.55
CA ARG A 271 -8.77 -28.11 5.57
C ARG A 271 -9.49 -29.12 6.45
N SER A 272 -10.08 -28.67 7.55
CA SER A 272 -10.82 -29.53 8.48
C SER A 272 -11.82 -28.74 9.32
N GLY A 273 -12.97 -29.33 9.61
CA GLY A 273 -14.01 -28.69 10.39
C GLY A 273 -14.78 -27.61 9.63
N THR A 274 -15.73 -26.98 10.31
CA THR A 274 -16.68 -26.01 9.76
C THR A 274 -16.91 -24.91 10.78
N GLY A 275 -17.34 -23.73 10.33
CA GLY A 275 -17.65 -22.65 11.25
C GLY A 275 -17.65 -21.28 10.62
N ALA A 276 -17.93 -20.29 11.46
CA ALA A 276 -17.94 -18.90 11.06
C ALA A 276 -16.54 -18.30 11.01
N TYR A 277 -16.33 -17.38 10.08
CA TYR A 277 -15.14 -16.57 9.97
C TYR A 277 -15.51 -15.12 9.67
N ARG A 278 -14.49 -14.26 9.74
CA ARG A 278 -14.58 -12.90 9.23
C ARG A 278 -13.36 -12.61 8.36
N LEU A 279 -13.63 -12.22 7.13
CA LEU A 279 -12.65 -11.86 6.11
C LEU A 279 -12.51 -10.34 6.05
N PHE A 280 -11.27 -9.88 5.90
CA PHE A 280 -10.88 -8.49 5.79
C PHE A 280 -10.04 -8.33 4.54
N LEU A 281 -10.32 -7.29 3.77
CA LEU A 281 -9.49 -6.84 2.67
C LEU A 281 -9.07 -5.39 2.95
N GLY A 282 -7.77 -5.15 2.98
CA GLY A 282 -7.20 -3.80 3.02
C GLY A 282 -6.11 -3.63 1.98
N GLU A 283 -5.85 -2.39 1.64
CA GLU A 283 -4.83 -1.99 0.65
C GLU A 283 -3.66 -1.44 1.43
N LEU A 284 -2.62 -2.28 1.62
CA LEU A 284 -1.40 -1.94 2.30
C LEU A 284 -0.61 -0.98 1.44
N ASN A 285 -0.17 0.12 2.02
CA ASN A 285 0.23 1.28 1.25
C ASN A 285 -0.97 1.96 0.55
N PRO A 286 -2.00 2.41 1.30
CA PRO A 286 -2.53 3.72 0.99
C PRO A 286 -1.47 4.64 1.56
N SER A 287 -0.32 4.77 0.90
CA SER A 287 0.61 5.82 1.30
C SER A 287 -0.27 7.05 1.51
N ASN A 288 0.00 7.82 2.56
CA ASN A 288 -0.57 9.16 2.66
C ASN A 288 -0.17 10.03 1.42
N GLN A 289 0.50 9.45 0.41
CA GLN A 289 0.29 9.72 -1.01
C GLN A 289 -1.19 9.64 -1.37
N GLU A 290 -1.92 10.71 -1.08
CA GLU A 290 -2.99 11.09 -1.99
C GLU A 290 -2.36 11.34 -3.35
N TRP A 291 -2.30 10.31 -4.18
CA TRP A 291 -2.02 10.44 -5.59
C TRP A 291 -3.18 11.21 -6.20
N PHE A 292 -3.06 12.53 -6.20
CA PHE A 292 -3.91 13.35 -7.02
C PHE A 292 -3.55 13.03 -8.46
N ARG A 293 -4.54 12.55 -9.20
CA ARG A 293 -4.37 12.03 -10.56
C ARG A 293 -5.45 12.55 -11.48
N SER A 294 -5.09 12.63 -12.75
CA SER A 294 -6.03 12.91 -13.83
C SER A 294 -6.91 11.68 -14.10
N PRO A 295 -8.09 11.84 -14.72
CA PRO A 295 -8.95 10.71 -15.08
C PRO A 295 -8.19 9.66 -15.89
N SER A 296 -8.43 8.37 -15.65
CA SER A 296 -7.64 7.20 -16.12
C SER A 296 -7.51 7.00 -17.63
N LEU A 297 -8.02 7.92 -18.48
CA LEU A 297 -7.71 8.06 -19.90
C LEU A 297 -7.88 9.53 -20.33
N LEU A 298 -6.81 10.32 -20.30
CA LEU A 298 -6.87 11.74 -20.67
C LEU A 298 -6.96 11.96 -22.19
N ASN A 299 -6.37 11.07 -23.00
CA ASN A 299 -6.34 11.10 -24.47
C ASN A 299 -5.98 12.48 -25.08
N LEU A 300 -5.09 13.22 -24.41
CA LEU A 300 -4.63 14.51 -24.94
C LEU A 300 -3.64 14.28 -26.07
N SER A 301 -3.88 14.96 -27.18
CA SER A 301 -2.92 15.01 -28.28
C SER A 301 -1.87 16.07 -27.97
N ILE A 302 -0.60 15.69 -28.03
CA ILE A 302 0.52 16.62 -27.93
C ILE A 302 0.67 17.30 -29.30
N PRO A 303 0.53 18.64 -29.42
CA PRO A 303 0.65 19.31 -30.70
C PRO A 303 2.11 19.43 -31.14
N ASP A 304 2.39 18.93 -32.34
CA ASP A 304 3.71 18.94 -32.99
C ASP A 304 4.25 20.37 -33.18
N ASN A 305 5.47 20.61 -32.69
CA ASN A 305 6.20 21.88 -32.77
C ASN A 305 5.37 23.09 -32.29
N ASP A 306 4.59 22.92 -31.21
CA ASP A 306 3.83 23.98 -30.57
C ASP A 306 4.39 24.24 -29.17
N ILE A 307 5.02 25.41 -29.01
CA ILE A 307 5.54 25.88 -27.72
C ILE A 307 4.47 26.04 -26.64
N SER A 308 3.19 26.08 -27.02
CA SER A 308 2.07 26.13 -26.09
C SER A 308 1.79 24.76 -25.48
N GLY A 309 2.22 23.68 -26.14
CA GLY A 309 2.08 22.30 -25.69
C GLY A 309 0.64 21.88 -25.43
N VAL A 310 0.50 20.90 -24.55
CA VAL A 310 -0.77 20.44 -24.00
C VAL A 310 -0.69 20.38 -22.49
N THR A 311 -1.73 20.86 -21.82
CA THR A 311 -1.77 20.96 -20.36
C THR A 311 -2.80 20.00 -19.78
N ASP A 312 -2.36 19.26 -18.77
CA ASP A 312 -3.21 18.47 -17.88
C ASP A 312 -3.27 19.15 -16.50
N ILE A 313 -4.43 19.15 -15.85
CA ILE A 313 -4.65 19.83 -14.56
C ILE A 313 -5.26 18.86 -13.56
N ILE A 314 -4.67 18.83 -12.38
CA ILE A 314 -5.15 18.10 -11.22
C ILE A 314 -5.47 19.09 -10.11
N THR A 315 -6.61 18.91 -9.46
CA THR A 315 -7.02 19.75 -8.31
C THR A 315 -6.81 18.99 -7.01
N VAL A 316 -6.04 19.59 -6.11
CA VAL A 316 -5.83 19.13 -4.72
C VAL A 316 -6.81 19.89 -3.81
N PRO A 317 -7.81 19.24 -3.22
CA PRO A 317 -8.86 19.91 -2.45
C PRO A 317 -8.43 20.27 -1.01
N ASP A 318 -7.53 19.47 -0.45
CA ASP A 318 -7.11 19.53 0.95
C ASP A 318 -5.78 20.27 1.11
N SER A 319 -5.57 20.83 2.29
CA SER A 319 -4.39 21.64 2.61
C SER A 319 -3.43 20.85 3.47
N ALA A 320 -2.16 20.87 3.07
CA ALA A 320 -1.03 20.23 3.74
C ALA A 320 0.27 20.89 3.29
N VAL A 321 1.33 20.77 4.09
CA VAL A 321 2.65 21.29 3.73
C VAL A 321 3.39 20.27 2.87
N VAL A 322 3.95 20.69 1.74
CA VAL A 322 4.77 19.84 0.88
C VAL A 322 6.15 19.64 1.51
N GLU A 323 6.41 18.44 2.02
CA GLU A 323 7.71 18.06 2.58
C GLU A 323 8.62 17.35 1.56
N ASN A 324 8.02 16.71 0.57
CA ASN A 324 8.67 16.02 -0.55
C ASN A 324 7.64 15.90 -1.68
N LEU A 325 8.10 15.92 -2.93
CA LEU A 325 7.27 15.83 -4.12
C LEU A 325 7.82 14.73 -5.07
N ASN A 326 7.00 13.74 -5.42
CA ASN A 326 7.30 12.92 -6.61
C ASN A 326 6.24 13.10 -7.69
N VAL A 327 6.65 13.06 -8.95
CA VAL A 327 5.78 13.32 -10.09
C VAL A 327 5.83 12.18 -11.09
N ARG A 328 4.79 11.36 -11.17
CA ARG A 328 4.72 10.26 -12.14
C ARG A 328 4.01 10.67 -13.42
N VAL A 329 4.65 10.36 -14.54
CA VAL A 329 4.12 10.55 -15.89
C VAL A 329 4.12 9.26 -16.68
N ASN A 330 3.13 9.12 -17.55
CA ASN A 330 3.08 8.08 -18.57
C ASN A 330 2.65 8.70 -19.89
N ILE A 331 3.61 8.93 -20.79
CA ILE A 331 3.43 9.64 -22.06
C ILE A 331 3.89 8.74 -23.20
N GLU A 332 3.05 8.57 -24.21
CA GLU A 332 3.48 8.04 -25.51
C GLU A 332 3.81 9.20 -26.45
N HIS A 333 4.90 9.09 -27.21
CA HIS A 333 5.30 10.07 -28.23
C HIS A 333 6.17 9.37 -29.28
N SER A 334 6.24 9.84 -30.54
CA SER A 334 7.13 9.18 -31.50
C SER A 334 8.61 9.41 -31.19
N ASP A 335 8.92 10.60 -30.67
CA ASP A 335 10.28 11.08 -30.48
C ASP A 335 10.37 11.78 -29.12
N LEU A 336 10.82 11.04 -28.09
CA LEU A 336 10.94 11.59 -26.73
C LEU A 336 12.00 12.69 -26.61
N GLU A 337 12.87 12.85 -27.61
CA GLU A 337 13.91 13.87 -27.64
C GLU A 337 13.34 15.29 -27.82
N ASP A 338 12.12 15.38 -28.36
CA ASP A 338 11.43 16.64 -28.64
C ASP A 338 10.61 17.14 -27.44
N LEU A 339 10.41 16.27 -26.44
CA LEU A 339 9.55 16.60 -25.32
C LEU A 339 10.22 17.48 -24.26
N ARG A 340 9.44 18.42 -23.76
CA ARG A 340 9.69 19.15 -22.52
C ARG A 340 8.46 19.10 -21.62
N LEU A 341 8.66 18.73 -20.35
CA LEU A 341 7.60 18.70 -19.35
C LEU A 341 7.85 19.77 -18.28
N GLU A 342 6.84 20.56 -17.98
CA GLU A 342 6.86 21.57 -16.93
C GLU A 342 5.71 21.34 -15.94
N LEU A 343 6.01 21.32 -14.64
CA LEU A 343 5.00 21.25 -13.59
C LEU A 343 4.83 22.62 -12.95
N THR A 344 3.59 23.08 -12.82
CA THR A 344 3.24 24.36 -12.20
C THR A 344 2.20 24.18 -11.10
N HIS A 345 2.48 24.70 -9.90
CA HIS A 345 1.44 24.89 -8.89
C HIS A 345 0.78 26.25 -9.11
N ILE A 346 -0.47 26.25 -9.58
CA ILE A 346 -1.17 27.43 -10.12
C ILE A 346 -1.33 28.54 -9.07
N ASP A 347 -1.67 28.18 -7.84
CA ASP A 347 -1.95 29.14 -6.78
C ASP A 347 -0.67 29.86 -6.31
N SER A 348 0.44 29.14 -6.22
CA SER A 348 1.76 29.72 -5.88
C SER A 348 2.46 30.38 -7.08
N GLY A 349 2.08 30.01 -8.31
CA GLY A 349 2.72 30.44 -9.55
C GLY A 349 4.14 29.88 -9.77
N ARG A 350 4.53 28.85 -9.02
CA ARG A 350 5.87 28.23 -9.11
C ARG A 350 5.88 27.15 -10.18
N THR A 351 6.94 27.11 -10.97
CA THR A 351 7.12 26.16 -12.08
C THR A 351 8.50 25.53 -12.02
N VAL A 352 8.58 24.23 -12.30
CA VAL A 352 9.83 23.48 -12.47
C VAL A 352 9.78 22.67 -13.76
N THR A 353 10.93 22.49 -14.41
CA THR A 353 11.07 21.57 -15.54
C THR A 353 11.33 20.16 -15.03
N LEU A 354 10.47 19.20 -15.37
CA LEU A 354 10.65 17.79 -15.01
C LEU A 354 11.56 17.08 -16.01
N TYR A 355 11.30 17.33 -17.29
CA TYR A 355 11.92 16.64 -18.42
C TYR A 355 12.26 17.65 -19.51
N ASN A 356 13.48 17.55 -20.04
CA ASN A 356 14.00 18.35 -21.15
C ASN A 356 15.24 17.63 -21.70
N ALA A 357 15.07 16.36 -22.09
CA ALA A 357 16.21 15.49 -22.40
C ALA A 357 16.00 14.67 -23.66
N ASN A 358 17.11 14.42 -24.34
CA ASN A 358 17.20 13.61 -25.55
C ASN A 358 17.30 12.12 -25.21
N CYS A 359 16.27 11.54 -24.57
CA CYS A 359 16.19 10.10 -24.41
C CYS A 359 15.66 9.45 -25.70
N PRO A 360 16.32 8.39 -26.22
CA PRO A 360 15.76 7.64 -27.34
C PRO A 360 14.57 6.79 -26.86
N GLY A 361 13.50 6.72 -27.66
CA GLY A 361 12.34 5.88 -27.36
C GLY A 361 11.03 6.54 -27.77
N ALA A 362 9.94 5.82 -27.53
CA ALA A 362 8.59 6.25 -27.89
C ALA A 362 7.59 6.26 -26.71
N THR A 363 8.06 5.94 -25.51
CA THR A 363 7.22 5.89 -24.31
C THR A 363 8.03 6.34 -23.10
N LEU A 364 7.56 7.39 -22.44
CA LEU A 364 8.10 7.94 -21.22
C LEU A 364 7.18 7.53 -20.07
N THR A 365 7.54 6.45 -19.36
CA THR A 365 6.91 6.04 -18.11
C THR A 365 7.92 6.20 -17.00
N VAL A 366 7.81 7.30 -16.23
CA VAL A 366 8.80 7.67 -15.22
C VAL A 366 8.16 8.41 -14.05
N SER A 367 8.73 8.23 -12.87
CA SER A 367 8.44 8.95 -11.63
C SER A 367 9.62 9.88 -11.35
N PHE A 368 9.39 11.19 -11.45
CA PHE A 368 10.37 12.20 -11.09
C PHE A 368 10.46 12.31 -9.58
N ASP A 369 11.67 12.16 -9.05
CA ASP A 369 11.96 12.07 -7.63
C ASP A 369 13.35 12.68 -7.40
N GLU A 370 13.46 13.69 -6.54
CA GLU A 370 14.73 14.39 -6.30
C GLU A 370 15.78 13.52 -5.58
N GLU A 371 15.35 12.46 -4.90
CA GLU A 371 16.19 11.45 -4.27
C GLU A 371 16.66 10.35 -5.25
N SER A 372 16.17 10.35 -6.48
CA SER A 372 16.57 9.33 -7.47
C SER A 372 18.06 9.40 -7.81
N VAL A 373 18.75 8.29 -7.59
CA VAL A 373 20.18 8.10 -7.92
C VAL A 373 20.41 7.58 -9.33
N PHE A 374 19.33 7.30 -10.08
CA PHE A 374 19.41 6.77 -11.43
C PHE A 374 19.47 7.89 -12.47
N GLY A 375 20.34 7.71 -13.47
CA GLY A 375 20.48 8.66 -14.57
C GLY A 375 19.27 8.66 -15.49
N PHE A 376 19.03 9.82 -16.12
CA PHE A 376 17.84 10.10 -16.90
C PHE A 376 17.69 9.23 -18.18
N CYS A 377 18.80 8.92 -18.88
CA CYS A 377 18.81 8.03 -20.05
C CYS A 377 20.01 7.07 -20.03
N PRO A 378 19.86 5.82 -20.49
CA PRO A 378 18.60 5.15 -20.81
C PRO A 378 17.80 4.88 -19.53
N LEU A 379 16.47 5.06 -19.59
CA LEU A 379 15.58 4.70 -18.48
C LEU A 379 15.71 3.19 -18.24
N ALA A 380 16.38 2.78 -17.16
CA ALA A 380 16.63 1.40 -16.81
C ALA A 380 16.01 1.06 -15.44
N PHE A 381 15.47 -0.15 -15.33
CA PHE A 381 14.88 -0.84 -14.17
C PHE A 381 14.55 0.04 -12.95
N GLY A 382 13.28 0.39 -12.81
CA GLY A 382 12.72 1.04 -11.62
C GLY A 382 11.83 2.23 -11.93
N GLY A 383 11.96 2.87 -13.11
CA GLY A 383 11.03 3.93 -13.51
C GLY A 383 11.11 5.21 -12.67
N HIS A 384 12.23 5.50 -11.99
CA HIS A 384 12.47 6.76 -11.26
C HIS A 384 13.64 7.55 -11.87
N ALA A 385 13.56 8.88 -11.89
CA ALA A 385 14.63 9.76 -12.38
C ALA A 385 14.59 11.12 -11.64
N PRO A 386 15.73 11.81 -11.45
CA PRO A 386 15.71 13.18 -10.91
C PRO A 386 15.08 14.15 -11.93
N PRO A 387 14.25 15.11 -11.50
CA PRO A 387 13.77 16.16 -12.41
C PRO A 387 14.92 17.03 -12.92
N VAL A 388 14.71 17.72 -14.05
CA VAL A 388 15.70 18.68 -14.60
C VAL A 388 15.95 19.82 -13.62
N ASP A 389 14.89 20.40 -13.08
CA ASP A 389 14.93 21.41 -12.03
C ASP A 389 14.53 20.78 -10.68
N SER A 390 15.17 21.20 -9.58
CA SER A 390 14.83 20.72 -8.23
C SER A 390 13.40 21.08 -7.82
N PHE A 391 12.77 20.23 -7.00
CA PHE A 391 11.47 20.48 -6.38
C PHE A 391 11.50 21.44 -5.19
N ALA A 392 12.68 21.93 -4.79
CA ALA A 392 12.83 22.92 -3.72
C ALA A 392 11.87 24.12 -3.77
N PRO A 393 11.45 24.65 -4.95
CA PRO A 393 10.42 25.68 -5.00
C PRO A 393 9.06 25.25 -4.46
N PHE A 394 8.73 23.97 -4.36
CA PHE A 394 7.45 23.52 -3.82
C PHE A 394 7.50 23.15 -2.34
N LEU A 395 8.70 22.93 -1.79
CA LEU A 395 8.85 22.57 -0.38
C LEU A 395 8.38 23.69 0.54
N ASP A 396 7.79 23.31 1.68
CA ASP A 396 7.17 24.17 2.69
C ASP A 396 5.94 24.98 2.19
N GLU A 397 5.45 24.75 0.97
CA GLU A 397 4.21 25.35 0.47
C GLU A 397 2.97 24.54 0.82
N ASP A 398 1.81 25.19 0.74
CA ASP A 398 0.52 24.50 0.78
C ASP A 398 0.32 23.72 -0.53
N ILE A 399 0.02 22.42 -0.43
CA ILE A 399 -0.24 21.54 -1.56
C ILE A 399 -1.60 21.81 -2.21
N LYS A 400 -2.52 22.47 -1.49
CA LYS A 400 -3.86 22.78 -1.96
C LYS A 400 -3.83 23.65 -3.20
N GLY A 401 -4.60 23.27 -4.21
CA GLY A 401 -4.80 24.07 -5.41
C GLY A 401 -4.68 23.24 -6.69
N ASP A 402 -4.66 23.94 -7.81
CA ASP A 402 -4.48 23.32 -9.12
C ASP A 402 -3.00 23.11 -9.42
N TRP A 403 -2.65 21.90 -9.85
CA TRP A 403 -1.34 21.51 -10.33
C TRP A 403 -1.43 21.20 -11.83
N ALA A 404 -0.68 21.94 -12.63
CA ALA A 404 -0.70 21.84 -14.09
C ALA A 404 0.60 21.23 -14.61
N LEU A 405 0.49 20.11 -15.33
CA LEU A 405 1.59 19.55 -16.13
C LEU A 405 1.43 20.00 -17.58
N ASN A 406 2.40 20.75 -18.07
CA ASN A 406 2.48 21.15 -19.46
C ASN A 406 3.48 20.25 -20.21
N VAL A 407 3.03 19.62 -21.28
CA VAL A 407 3.84 18.77 -22.16
C VAL A 407 4.00 19.50 -23.49
N ILE A 408 5.22 19.91 -23.80
CA ILE A 408 5.58 20.66 -25.00
C ILE A 408 6.35 19.73 -25.92
N ASP A 409 5.99 19.72 -27.20
CA ASP A 409 6.74 19.07 -28.27
C ASP A 409 7.48 20.16 -29.07
N GLY A 410 8.80 20.13 -29.01
CA GLY A 410 9.71 21.10 -29.63
C GLY A 410 10.30 20.62 -30.94
N ASP A 411 10.99 21.52 -31.65
CA ASP A 411 11.62 21.25 -32.96
C ASP A 411 12.97 20.48 -32.83
N GLY A 412 13.03 19.53 -31.90
CA GLY A 412 14.22 19.04 -31.21
C GLY A 412 15.08 17.95 -31.87
N GLY A 413 15.16 17.84 -33.22
CA GLY A 413 16.17 16.98 -33.86
C GLY A 413 15.94 16.56 -35.30
#